data_AF-A0A519V979-F1
#
_entry.id   AF-A0A519V979-F1
#
_cell.length_a   1.000
_cell.length_b   1.000
_cell.length_c   1.000
_cell.angle_alpha   90.00
_cell.angle_beta   90.00
_cell.angle_gamma   90.00
#
_symmetry.space_group_name_H-M   'P 1'
#
loop_
_entity.id
_entity.type
_entity.pdbx_description
1 polymer ?
#
loop_
_entity_poly.entity_id
_entity_poly.type
_entity_poly.pdbx_seq_one_letter_code
_entity_poly.pdbx_strand_id
1 'polypeptide(L)'
;MKQLGQWPCFDFGFNLHDQMTLWSVTKTLKPATLSFLAPAIDEELTINEIRKNAMLVIADMFKDLDEYLKQHIGLFDDEFEPRAFGDNFQKAGTSTILIEAGGYQTDFEKQEIRKYYFASILSGLISIASKTYKKQDLKNYFSIPKKRRFYLSKMGNCFKKS
;
A
#
# COMPACT_ATOMS: atom_id res chain seq x y z
N MET A 1 29.87 -28.55 6.26
CA MET A 1 28.51 -28.01 6.05
C MET A 1 28.64 -26.64 5.40
N LYS A 2 28.26 -26.50 4.13
CA LYS A 2 28.18 -25.18 3.49
C LYS A 2 27.04 -24.42 4.16
N GLN A 3 27.32 -23.25 4.73
CA GLN A 3 26.27 -22.30 5.10
C GLN A 3 25.44 -22.05 3.84
N LEU A 4 24.13 -22.31 3.90
CA LEU A 4 23.19 -21.87 2.88
C LEU A 4 23.35 -20.36 2.76
N GLY A 5 23.73 -19.91 1.56
CA GLY A 5 24.27 -18.57 1.32
C GLY A 5 23.35 -17.46 1.81
N GLN A 6 23.95 -16.45 2.43
CA GLN A 6 23.33 -15.14 2.60
C GLN A 6 22.89 -14.66 1.22
N TRP A 7 21.59 -14.59 0.98
CA TRP A 7 21.05 -13.86 -0.15
C TRP A 7 21.55 -12.40 -0.09
N PRO A 8 21.89 -11.75 -1.22
CA PRO A 8 22.05 -10.31 -1.22
C PRO A 8 20.73 -9.70 -0.74
N CYS A 9 20.75 -9.08 0.44
CA CYS A 9 19.58 -8.40 0.96
C CYS A 9 19.58 -6.98 0.38
N PHE A 10 18.61 -6.70 -0.48
CA PHE A 10 18.44 -5.37 -1.06
C PHE A 10 17.89 -4.41 0.00
N ASP A 11 18.28 -3.14 -0.04
CA ASP A 11 17.76 -2.15 0.92
C ASP A 11 16.24 -1.97 0.81
N PHE A 12 15.70 -1.99 -0.41
CA PHE A 12 14.29 -1.77 -0.71
C PHE A 12 13.76 -2.73 -1.78
N GLY A 13 12.46 -3.03 -1.72
CA GLY A 13 11.75 -3.82 -2.72
C GLY A 13 10.32 -3.33 -2.93
N PHE A 14 9.83 -3.33 -4.17
CA PHE A 14 8.44 -3.01 -4.50
C PHE A 14 7.67 -4.28 -4.81
N ASN A 15 6.59 -4.52 -4.08
CA ASN A 15 5.67 -5.64 -4.27
C ASN A 15 4.39 -5.14 -4.96
N LEU A 16 4.32 -5.35 -6.28
CA LEU A 16 3.37 -4.71 -7.17
C LEU A 16 2.20 -5.64 -7.50
N HIS A 17 0.97 -5.19 -7.24
CA HIS A 17 -0.26 -5.97 -7.43
C HIS A 17 -1.39 -5.17 -8.09
N ASP A 18 -2.29 -5.89 -8.74
CA ASP A 18 -3.61 -5.40 -9.13
C ASP A 18 -4.64 -5.84 -8.09
N GLN A 19 -5.62 -4.99 -7.78
CA GLN A 19 -6.73 -5.33 -6.87
C GLN A 19 -8.08 -5.22 -7.58
N MET A 20 -9.07 -5.99 -7.12
CA MET A 20 -10.44 -5.87 -7.62
C MET A 20 -11.05 -4.51 -7.24
N THR A 21 -12.01 -4.02 -8.04
CA THR A 21 -12.69 -2.73 -7.87
C THR A 21 -13.60 -2.62 -6.61
N LEU A 22 -13.72 -3.69 -5.81
CA LEU A 22 -14.66 -3.83 -4.68
C LEU A 22 -14.17 -3.24 -3.35
N TRP A 23 -13.09 -2.45 -3.35
CA TRP A 23 -12.51 -1.87 -2.13
C TRP A 23 -12.75 -0.37 -2.07
N SER A 24 -13.00 0.15 -0.86
CA SER A 24 -13.17 1.58 -0.63
C SER A 24 -12.28 2.12 0.50
N VAL A 25 -12.04 3.42 0.48
CA VAL A 25 -11.33 4.09 1.57
C VAL A 25 -12.27 4.28 2.77
N THR A 26 -11.81 3.97 3.97
CA THR A 26 -12.57 4.06 5.22
C THR A 26 -13.20 5.45 5.39
N LYS A 27 -14.48 5.47 5.79
CA LYS A 27 -15.34 6.67 5.93
C LYS A 27 -15.70 7.38 4.61
N THR A 28 -15.45 6.74 3.46
CA THR A 28 -15.84 7.27 2.15
C THR A 28 -16.57 6.21 1.32
N LEU A 29 -17.34 6.65 0.32
CA LEU A 29 -17.93 5.78 -0.71
C LEU A 29 -17.04 5.68 -1.96
N LYS A 30 -15.80 6.17 -1.89
CA LYS A 30 -14.88 6.22 -3.01
C LYS A 30 -14.08 4.91 -3.12
N PRO A 31 -13.84 4.42 -4.34
CA PRO A 31 -13.01 3.25 -4.54
C PRO A 31 -11.57 3.52 -4.06
N ALA A 32 -10.94 2.52 -3.45
CA ALA A 32 -9.51 2.53 -3.16
C ALA A 32 -8.76 2.30 -4.48
N THR A 33 -8.35 3.40 -5.11
CA THR A 33 -7.68 3.40 -6.40
C THR A 33 -6.22 3.00 -6.28
N LEU A 34 -5.56 3.46 -5.22
CA LEU A 34 -4.28 2.94 -4.78
C LEU A 34 -4.39 2.45 -3.34
N SER A 35 -3.63 1.42 -3.03
CA SER A 35 -3.50 0.97 -1.66
C SER A 35 -2.07 0.59 -1.33
N PHE A 36 -1.63 0.94 -0.13
CA PHE A 36 -0.24 0.75 0.31
C PHE A 36 -0.17 -0.11 1.56
N LEU A 37 0.92 -0.86 1.70
CA LEU A 37 1.26 -1.61 2.92
C LEU A 37 2.78 -1.73 3.07
N ALA A 38 3.27 -1.48 4.29
CA ALA A 38 4.56 -1.99 4.73
C ALA A 38 4.32 -3.35 5.42
N PRO A 39 4.67 -4.49 4.77
CA PRO A 39 4.31 -5.83 5.25
C PRO A 39 4.79 -6.09 6.68
N ALA A 40 4.09 -6.96 7.40
CA ALA A 40 4.45 -7.31 8.77
C ALA A 40 5.66 -8.25 8.79
N ILE A 41 6.39 -8.29 9.92
CA ILE A 41 7.52 -9.21 10.11
C ILE A 41 7.21 -10.37 11.06
N ASP A 42 6.16 -10.19 11.87
CA ASP A 42 5.68 -11.10 12.91
C ASP A 42 4.22 -10.79 13.28
N GLU A 43 3.60 -11.68 14.06
CA GLU A 43 2.19 -11.57 14.48
C GLU A 43 1.95 -10.38 15.43
N GLU A 44 2.98 -9.97 16.16
CA GLU A 44 2.98 -8.80 17.05
C GLU A 44 2.97 -7.46 16.28
N LEU A 45 3.11 -7.50 14.95
CA LEU A 45 3.22 -6.34 14.09
C LEU A 45 4.37 -5.42 14.51
N THR A 46 5.50 -6.01 14.89
CA THR A 46 6.71 -5.29 15.29
C THR A 46 7.15 -4.33 14.18
N ILE A 47 7.62 -3.15 14.59
CA ILE A 47 8.19 -2.14 13.69
C ILE A 47 9.68 -2.05 13.98
N ASN A 48 10.46 -2.85 13.26
CA ASN A 48 11.92 -2.70 13.22
C ASN A 48 12.33 -1.63 12.19
N GLU A 49 13.62 -1.30 12.11
CA GLU A 49 14.09 -0.27 11.18
C GLU A 49 13.83 -0.62 9.70
N ILE A 50 13.81 -1.91 9.33
CA ILE A 50 13.49 -2.35 7.97
C ILE A 50 12.04 -2.03 7.60
N ARG A 51 11.08 -2.36 8.49
CA ARG A 51 9.65 -2.03 8.30
C ARG A 51 9.39 -0.54 8.37
N LYS A 52 10.01 0.13 9.33
CA LYS A 52 9.93 1.58 9.48
C LYS A 52 10.39 2.31 8.22
N ASN A 53 11.50 1.90 7.59
CA ASN A 53 11.95 2.52 6.34
C ASN A 53 10.89 2.40 5.22
N ALA A 54 10.26 1.23 5.05
CA ALA A 54 9.17 1.07 4.09
C ALA A 54 7.96 1.97 4.42
N MET A 55 7.58 2.05 5.70
CA MET A 55 6.50 2.93 6.16
C MET A 55 6.79 4.41 5.88
N LEU A 56 8.03 4.86 6.09
CA LEU A 56 8.44 6.24 5.83
C LEU A 56 8.44 6.58 4.35
N VAL A 57 8.84 5.65 3.47
CA VAL A 57 8.74 5.85 2.02
C VAL A 57 7.27 5.92 1.60
N ILE A 58 6.40 5.07 2.15
CA ILE A 58 4.95 5.13 1.91
C ILE A 58 4.37 6.47 2.37
N ALA A 59 4.85 7.04 3.48
CA ALA A 59 4.41 8.36 3.95
C ALA A 59 4.78 9.49 2.95
N ASP A 60 5.97 9.44 2.35
CA ASP A 60 6.35 10.34 1.25
C ASP A 60 5.44 10.13 0.02
N MET A 61 5.24 8.88 -0.40
CA MET A 61 4.38 8.54 -1.54
C MET A 61 2.95 9.04 -1.35
N PHE A 62 2.39 8.87 -0.15
CA PHE A 62 1.05 9.35 0.18
C PHE A 62 0.98 10.87 0.09
N LYS A 63 1.94 11.58 0.68
CA LYS A 63 2.00 13.05 0.62
C LYS A 63 2.00 13.57 -0.83
N ASP A 64 2.79 12.94 -1.70
CA ASP A 64 2.94 13.38 -3.10
C ASP A 64 1.68 13.09 -3.93
N LEU A 65 0.93 12.02 -3.62
CA LEU A 65 -0.20 11.56 -4.43
C LEU A 65 -1.56 12.02 -3.91
N ASP A 66 -1.72 12.30 -2.61
CA ASP A 66 -3.03 12.58 -2.01
C ASP A 66 -3.68 13.84 -2.62
N GLU A 67 -2.89 14.82 -3.07
CA GLU A 67 -3.40 16.00 -3.76
C GLU A 67 -4.16 15.67 -5.06
N TYR A 68 -3.73 14.61 -5.75
CA TYR A 68 -4.32 14.14 -7.01
C TYR A 68 -5.39 13.06 -6.81
N LEU A 69 -5.22 12.22 -5.78
CA LEU A 69 -6.11 11.09 -5.46
C LEU A 69 -6.84 11.29 -4.13
N LYS A 70 -7.35 12.50 -3.87
CA LYS A 70 -8.01 12.85 -2.60
C LYS A 70 -9.08 11.82 -2.22
N GLN A 71 -8.82 11.12 -1.11
CA GLN A 71 -9.69 10.09 -0.56
C GLN A 71 -9.83 8.81 -1.41
N HIS A 72 -8.89 8.55 -2.32
CA HIS A 72 -8.79 7.34 -3.16
C HIS A 72 -7.57 6.48 -2.82
N ILE A 73 -6.78 6.88 -1.82
CA ILE A 73 -5.65 6.11 -1.31
C ILE A 73 -6.05 5.47 0.03
N GLY A 74 -5.77 4.18 0.16
CA GLY A 74 -6.03 3.42 1.40
C GLY A 74 -4.81 2.67 1.92
N LEU A 75 -4.65 2.56 3.23
CA LEU A 75 -3.68 1.66 3.85
C LEU A 75 -4.32 0.31 4.15
N PHE A 76 -3.66 -0.81 3.84
CA PHE A 76 -4.18 -2.13 4.26
C PHE A 76 -4.22 -2.25 5.79
N ASP A 77 -5.10 -3.13 6.28
CA ASP A 77 -4.95 -3.61 7.64
C ASP A 77 -3.69 -4.47 7.72
N ASP A 78 -2.88 -4.21 8.74
CA ASP A 78 -1.69 -5.01 9.02
C ASP A 78 -2.14 -6.39 9.50
N GLU A 79 -1.79 -7.43 8.75
CA GLU A 79 -1.94 -8.83 9.14
C GLU A 79 -0.67 -9.56 8.72
N PHE A 80 -0.10 -10.37 9.62
CA PHE A 80 1.05 -11.20 9.31
C PHE A 80 0.56 -12.53 8.70
N GLU A 81 1.06 -12.83 7.51
CA GLU A 81 0.84 -14.10 6.82
C GLU A 81 2.21 -14.70 6.48
N PRO A 82 2.68 -15.75 7.20
CA PRO A 82 4.01 -16.31 7.02
C PRO A 82 4.27 -16.87 5.62
N ARG A 83 3.23 -17.12 4.82
CA ARG A 83 3.35 -17.56 3.41
C ARG A 83 3.37 -16.39 2.43
N ALA A 84 3.10 -15.16 2.87
CA ALA A 84 3.05 -13.99 2.01
C ALA A 84 4.45 -13.62 1.52
N PHE A 85 4.55 -13.27 0.23
CA PHE A 85 5.80 -12.84 -0.38
C PHE A 85 6.36 -11.59 0.33
N GLY A 86 5.50 -10.60 0.58
CA GLY A 86 5.89 -9.33 1.21
C GLY A 86 6.50 -9.53 2.60
N ASP A 87 5.81 -10.26 3.47
CA ASP A 87 6.26 -10.52 4.84
C ASP A 87 7.59 -11.26 4.89
N ASN A 88 7.78 -12.24 4.01
CA ASN A 88 9.03 -13.00 3.95
C ASN A 88 10.23 -12.13 3.52
N PHE A 89 10.06 -11.25 2.53
CA PHE A 89 11.12 -10.32 2.11
C PHE A 89 11.37 -9.23 3.16
N GLN A 90 10.31 -8.75 3.81
CA GLN A 90 10.40 -7.81 4.92
C GLN A 90 11.21 -8.39 6.07
N LYS A 91 10.89 -9.61 6.48
CA LYS A 91 11.57 -10.36 7.55
C LYS A 91 13.02 -10.73 7.18
N ALA A 92 13.28 -11.02 5.91
CA ALA A 92 14.63 -11.30 5.41
C ALA A 92 15.54 -10.06 5.38
N GLY A 93 15.00 -8.85 5.55
CA GLY A 93 15.75 -7.61 5.72
C GLY A 93 15.58 -6.59 4.59
N THR A 94 14.65 -6.80 3.66
CA THR A 94 14.36 -5.85 2.57
C THR A 94 13.20 -4.94 2.98
N SER A 95 13.37 -3.62 2.93
CA SER A 95 12.26 -2.68 3.15
C SER A 95 11.27 -2.76 2.00
N THR A 96 10.27 -3.61 2.15
CA THR A 96 9.29 -3.98 1.14
C THR A 96 8.09 -3.04 1.19
N ILE A 97 7.73 -2.50 0.04
CA ILE A 97 6.61 -1.58 -0.15
C ILE A 97 5.61 -2.27 -1.07
N LEU A 98 4.43 -2.59 -0.56
CA LEU A 98 3.34 -3.12 -1.37
C LEU A 98 2.51 -1.99 -1.94
N ILE A 99 2.20 -2.08 -3.23
CA ILE A 99 1.29 -1.18 -3.93
C ILE A 99 0.23 -2.01 -4.66
N GLU A 100 -1.04 -1.71 -4.43
CA GLU A 100 -2.18 -2.31 -5.11
C GLU A 100 -2.98 -1.28 -5.92
N ALA A 101 -3.13 -1.51 -7.22
CA ALA A 101 -3.92 -0.67 -8.13
C ALA A 101 -5.35 -1.22 -8.31
N GLY A 102 -6.36 -0.44 -7.91
CA GLY A 102 -7.75 -0.89 -7.86
C GLY A 102 -8.65 -0.36 -8.94
N GLY A 103 -9.74 0.27 -8.51
CA GLY A 103 -10.73 0.89 -9.38
C GLY A 103 -10.69 2.42 -9.28
N TYR A 104 -11.05 3.09 -10.38
CA TYR A 104 -11.34 4.51 -10.39
C TYR A 104 -12.67 4.73 -11.10
N GLN A 105 -13.50 5.63 -10.55
CA GLN A 105 -14.83 5.86 -11.10
C GLN A 105 -14.68 6.36 -12.54
N THR A 106 -15.42 5.77 -13.47
CA THR A 106 -15.40 6.05 -14.93
C THR A 106 -14.12 5.70 -15.72
N ASP A 107 -13.15 4.99 -15.13
CA ASP A 107 -11.93 4.54 -15.82
C ASP A 107 -11.93 3.04 -16.15
N PHE A 108 -12.82 2.61 -17.05
CA PHE A 108 -12.98 1.19 -17.40
C PHE A 108 -11.72 0.59 -18.07
N GLU A 109 -10.99 1.40 -18.84
CA GLU A 109 -9.76 1.01 -19.54
C GLU A 109 -8.50 1.13 -18.65
N LYS A 110 -8.67 1.53 -17.38
CA LYS A 110 -7.61 1.74 -16.37
C LYS A 110 -6.50 2.71 -16.81
N GLN A 111 -6.79 3.69 -17.67
CA GLN A 111 -5.78 4.64 -18.15
C GLN A 111 -5.31 5.60 -17.06
N GLU A 112 -6.24 6.10 -16.24
CA GLU A 112 -5.93 6.99 -15.13
C GLU A 112 -5.25 6.23 -14.00
N ILE A 113 -5.73 5.02 -13.69
CA ILE A 113 -5.13 4.19 -12.63
C ILE A 113 -3.66 3.88 -12.94
N ARG A 114 -3.33 3.54 -14.20
CA ARG A 114 -1.94 3.29 -14.62
C ARG A 114 -1.05 4.51 -14.42
N LYS A 115 -1.55 5.73 -14.67
CA LYS A 115 -0.79 6.96 -14.42
C LYS A 115 -0.44 7.10 -12.94
N TYR A 116 -1.42 6.94 -12.06
CA TYR A 116 -1.18 7.07 -10.62
C TYR A 116 -0.34 5.93 -10.05
N TYR A 117 -0.51 4.71 -10.56
CA TYR A 117 0.31 3.57 -10.18
C TYR A 117 1.78 3.80 -10.54
N PHE A 118 2.05 4.23 -11.77
CA PHE A 118 3.40 4.63 -12.18
C PHE A 118 3.94 5.80 -11.36
N ALA A 119 3.13 6.84 -11.12
CA ALA A 119 3.51 7.98 -10.30
C ALA A 119 3.88 7.55 -8.86
N SER A 120 3.20 6.55 -8.30
CA SER A 120 3.52 6.01 -6.97
C SER A 120 4.86 5.30 -6.91
N ILE A 121 5.17 4.51 -7.94
CA ILE A 121 6.49 3.87 -8.06
C ILE A 121 7.56 4.96 -8.19
N LEU A 122 7.33 5.96 -9.03
CA LEU A 122 8.27 7.06 -9.24
C LEU A 122 8.51 7.88 -7.97
N SER A 123 7.45 8.25 -7.23
CA SER A 123 7.57 8.96 -5.96
C SER A 123 8.37 8.13 -4.94
N GLY A 124 8.10 6.83 -4.82
CA GLY A 124 8.87 5.92 -3.96
C GLY A 124 10.36 5.87 -4.34
N LEU A 125 10.67 5.75 -5.63
CA LEU A 125 12.05 5.77 -6.13
C LEU A 125 12.75 7.11 -5.85
N ILE A 126 12.09 8.24 -6.07
CA ILE A 126 12.62 9.57 -5.76
C ILE A 126 12.89 9.72 -4.27
N SER A 127 11.95 9.25 -3.43
CA SER A 127 12.09 9.30 -1.98
C SER A 127 13.31 8.52 -1.50
N ILE A 128 13.51 7.31 -2.02
CA ILE A 128 14.68 6.46 -1.72
C ILE A 128 15.97 7.11 -2.21
N ALA A 129 16.03 7.52 -3.48
CA ALA A 129 17.23 8.08 -4.10
C ALA A 129 17.67 9.40 -3.43
N SER A 130 16.70 10.25 -3.08
CA SER A 130 16.92 11.55 -2.42
C SER A 130 17.01 11.42 -0.90
N LYS A 131 16.73 10.23 -0.35
CA LYS A 131 16.66 9.95 1.09
C LYS A 131 15.69 10.87 1.85
N THR A 132 14.63 11.35 1.22
CA THR A 132 13.65 12.25 1.85
C THR A 132 12.84 11.52 2.92
N TYR A 133 12.59 10.22 2.76
CA TYR A 133 11.91 9.39 3.76
C TYR A 133 12.59 9.44 5.14
N LYS A 134 13.90 9.69 5.21
CA LYS A 134 14.62 9.85 6.50
C LYS A 134 14.18 11.06 7.31
N LYS A 135 13.52 12.02 6.66
CA LYS A 135 12.97 13.24 7.27
C LYS A 135 11.46 13.13 7.56
N GLN A 136 10.83 12.03 7.17
CA GLN A 136 9.41 11.79 7.46
C GLN A 136 9.18 11.45 8.93
N ASP A 137 7.98 11.75 9.41
CA ASP A 137 7.49 11.26 10.71
C ASP A 137 6.66 9.99 10.47
N LEU A 138 6.91 8.95 11.26
CA LEU A 138 6.15 7.70 11.22
C LEU A 138 4.65 7.93 11.44
N LYS A 139 4.25 8.99 12.16
CA LYS A 139 2.85 9.38 12.33
C LYS A 139 2.14 9.66 11.01
N ASN A 140 2.86 10.13 9.99
CA ASN A 140 2.27 10.42 8.68
C ASN A 140 1.82 9.14 7.99
N TYR A 141 2.56 8.02 8.14
CA TYR A 141 2.10 6.70 7.68
C TYR A 141 0.79 6.29 8.37
N PHE A 142 0.72 6.43 9.70
CA PHE A 142 -0.49 6.08 10.45
C PHE A 142 -1.67 7.02 10.22
N SER A 143 -1.44 8.20 9.64
CA SER A 143 -2.50 9.12 9.25
C SER A 143 -3.21 8.71 7.96
N ILE A 144 -2.62 7.81 7.17
CA ILE A 144 -3.21 7.32 5.91
C ILE A 144 -4.53 6.60 6.24
N PRO A 145 -5.65 6.96 5.59
CA PRO A 145 -6.92 6.30 5.81
C PRO A 145 -6.85 4.80 5.51
N LYS A 146 -7.37 3.93 6.40
CA LYS A 146 -7.41 2.49 6.16
C LYS A 146 -8.33 2.12 4.97
N LYS A 147 -7.99 1.09 4.21
CA LYS A 147 -8.83 0.44 3.19
C LYS A 147 -9.83 -0.49 3.87
N ARG A 148 -11.08 -0.57 3.38
CA ARG A 148 -12.07 -1.55 3.84
C ARG A 148 -12.81 -2.19 2.66
N ARG A 149 -13.31 -3.41 2.86
CA ARG A 149 -14.12 -4.10 1.85
C ARG A 149 -15.47 -3.40 1.71
N PHE A 150 -15.88 -3.11 0.48
CA PHE A 150 -17.21 -2.57 0.23
C PHE A 150 -18.24 -3.70 0.43
N TYR A 151 -19.12 -3.59 1.43
CA TYR A 151 -20.22 -4.52 1.60
C TYR A 151 -21.37 -4.12 0.65
N LEU A 152 -21.54 -4.87 -0.45
CA LEU A 152 -22.67 -4.73 -1.38
C LEU A 152 -24.05 -4.96 -0.72
N SER A 153 -24.12 -5.48 0.52
CA SER A 153 -25.38 -5.83 1.18
C SER A 153 -26.30 -4.65 1.54
N LYS A 154 -25.86 -3.38 1.39
CA LYS A 154 -26.70 -2.20 1.66
C LYS A 154 -27.37 -1.58 0.44
N MET A 155 -27.16 -2.10 -0.77
CA MET A 155 -27.96 -1.72 -1.97
C MET A 155 -29.13 -2.68 -2.26
N GLY A 156 -29.43 -3.61 -1.36
CA GLY A 156 -30.51 -4.60 -1.51
C GLY A 156 -31.94 -4.09 -1.27
N ASN A 157 -32.17 -2.80 -0.99
CA ASN A 157 -33.52 -2.29 -0.66
C ASN A 157 -33.99 -1.09 -1.49
N CYS A 158 -33.33 -0.74 -2.60
CA CYS A 158 -33.81 0.33 -3.50
C CYS A 158 -34.60 -0.15 -4.73
N PHE A 159 -34.82 -1.47 -4.90
CA PHE A 159 -35.67 -2.03 -5.97
C PHE A 159 -36.92 -2.73 -5.41
N LYS A 160 -37.63 -2.07 -4.48
CA LYS A 160 -39.05 -2.34 -4.23
C LYS A 160 -39.83 -1.03 -4.22
N LYS A 161 -40.13 -0.52 -5.42
CA LYS A 161 -41.25 0.38 -5.68
C LYS A 161 -41.83 0.08 -7.06
N SER A 162 -42.87 -0.76 -7.05
CA SER A 162 -44.16 -0.57 -7.74
C SER A 162 -45.03 -1.77 -7.40
#